data_AF-A0A3M1LKQ0-F1
#
_entry.id   AF-A0A3M1LKQ0-F1
#
_cell.length_a   1.000
_cell.length_b   1.000
_cell.length_c   1.000
_cell.angle_alpha   90.00
_cell.angle_beta   90.00
_cell.angle_gamma   90.00
#
_symmetry.space_group_name_H-M   'P 1'
#
loop_
_entity.id
_entity.type
_entity.pdbx_description
1 polymer ?
#
loop_
_entity_poly.entity_id
_entity_poly.type
_entity_poly.pdbx_seq_one_letter_code
_entity_poly.pdbx_strand_id
1 'polypeptide(L)'
;SIIICQEFIRYIEEKYKELNLSDYAKSRDATILFILYHEIAHMFIDVKNLPVVGNEEIASDQFAALMLLEDELLDEHLEAYKKLIDVVDDNVPAWDEHPSYKQQYYNLACLLYGYDNDDTLAKELHSRADRCNYEYNNAKEGWFTLLNNYE
;
A
#
# COMPACT_ATOMS: atom_id res chain seq x y z
N SER A 1 -16.78 -5.75 5.54
CA SER A 1 -17.11 -4.49 6.26
C SER A 1 -15.87 -3.62 6.35
N ILE A 2 -15.99 -2.28 6.30
CA ILE A 2 -14.83 -1.38 6.50
C ILE A 2 -14.51 -1.31 8.00
N ILE A 3 -13.33 -1.75 8.42
CA ILE A 3 -12.93 -1.74 9.83
C ILE A 3 -11.67 -0.89 9.98
N ILE A 4 -11.82 0.30 10.56
CA ILE A 4 -10.69 1.18 10.85
C ILE A 4 -10.52 1.29 12.36
N CYS A 5 -9.38 0.83 12.87
CA CYS A 5 -9.06 0.94 14.29
C CYS A 5 -8.59 2.38 14.62
N GLN A 6 -9.38 3.11 15.41
CA GLN A 6 -9.01 4.46 15.85
C GLN A 6 -7.70 4.48 16.65
N GLU A 7 -7.41 3.42 17.41
CA GLU A 7 -6.16 3.29 18.17
C GLU A 7 -4.96 3.17 17.22
N PHE A 8 -5.11 2.45 16.12
CA PHE A 8 -4.07 2.33 15.10
C PHE A 8 -3.81 3.67 14.38
N ILE A 9 -4.87 4.41 14.01
CA ILE A 9 -4.71 5.76 13.47
C ILE A 9 -3.94 6.64 14.44
N ARG A 10 -4.34 6.64 15.72
CA ARG A 10 -3.68 7.45 16.73
C ARG A 10 -2.22 7.05 16.92
N TYR A 11 -1.91 5.76 16.89
CA TYR A 11 -0.55 5.25 16.93
C TYR A 11 0.30 5.79 15.76
N ILE A 12 -0.24 5.74 14.54
CA ILE A 12 0.43 6.28 13.35
C ILE A 12 0.64 7.79 13.49
N GLU A 13 -0.38 8.55 13.92
CA GLU A 13 -0.25 9.98 14.14
C GLU A 13 0.80 10.34 15.20
N GLU A 14 0.83 9.61 16.31
CA GLU A 14 1.83 9.80 17.37
C GLU A 14 3.24 9.50 16.84
N LYS A 15 3.41 8.41 16.09
CA LYS A 15 4.70 8.09 15.45
C LYS A 15 5.11 9.13 14.42
N TYR A 16 4.20 9.58 13.56
CA TYR A 16 4.53 10.52 12.49
C TYR A 16 4.95 11.89 13.02
N LYS A 17 4.51 12.28 14.22
CA LYS A 17 5.00 13.50 14.89
C LYS A 17 6.45 13.38 15.36
N GLU A 18 6.90 12.16 15.67
CA GLU A 18 8.29 11.86 16.02
C GLU A 18 9.18 11.78 14.78
N LEU A 19 8.58 11.47 13.61
CA LEU A 19 9.26 11.44 12.33
C LEU A 19 9.44 12.87 11.78
N ASN A 20 10.66 13.21 11.37
CA ASN A 20 10.95 14.48 10.71
C ASN A 20 10.46 14.45 9.25
N LEU A 21 9.13 14.44 9.06
CA LEU A 21 8.47 14.44 7.75
C LEU A 21 8.52 15.83 7.11
N SER A 22 8.76 15.87 5.80
CA SER A 22 8.82 17.09 4.98
C SER A 22 7.47 17.81 5.00
N ASP A 23 6.38 17.07 4.77
CA ASP A 23 5.00 17.51 4.88
C ASP A 23 4.19 16.53 5.74
N TYR A 24 4.24 16.72 7.06
CA TYR A 24 3.53 15.87 8.02
C TYR A 24 2.04 15.72 7.71
N ALA A 25 1.36 16.81 7.32
CA ALA A 25 -0.08 16.78 7.09
C ALA A 25 -0.41 15.92 5.87
N LYS A 26 0.32 16.13 4.76
CA LYS A 26 0.11 15.37 3.53
C LYS A 26 0.46 13.89 3.71
N SER A 27 1.58 13.56 4.36
CA SER A 27 1.97 12.18 4.68
C SER A 27 0.97 11.45 5.58
N ARG A 28 0.44 12.14 6.61
CA ARG A 28 -0.62 11.60 7.47
C ARG A 28 -1.88 11.30 6.65
N ASP A 29 -2.33 12.26 5.85
CA ASP A 29 -3.57 12.12 5.07
C ASP A 29 -3.45 11.01 4.03
N ALA A 30 -2.31 10.93 3.34
CA ALA A 30 -2.01 9.84 2.41
C ALA A 30 -2.04 8.46 3.09
N THR A 31 -1.51 8.36 4.31
CA THR A 31 -1.51 7.09 5.06
C THR A 31 -2.89 6.70 5.59
N ILE A 32 -3.70 7.67 6.01
CA ILE A 32 -5.09 7.41 6.39
C ILE A 32 -5.90 6.95 5.17
N LEU A 33 -5.69 7.58 4.01
CA LEU A 33 -6.32 7.17 2.76
C LEU A 33 -5.86 5.79 2.30
N PHE A 34 -4.57 5.45 2.46
CA PHE A 34 -4.06 4.10 2.21
C PHE A 34 -4.88 3.05 2.98
N ILE A 35 -5.00 3.23 4.29
CA ILE A 35 -5.75 2.31 5.17
C ILE A 35 -7.22 2.26 4.75
N LEU A 36 -7.84 3.41 4.47
CA LEU A 36 -9.24 3.46 4.03
C LEU A 36 -9.45 2.68 2.74
N TYR A 37 -8.60 2.88 1.73
CA TYR A 37 -8.71 2.17 0.46
C TYR A 37 -8.45 0.67 0.61
N HIS A 38 -7.52 0.29 1.47
CA HIS A 38 -7.26 -1.10 1.82
C HIS A 38 -8.54 -1.77 2.38
N GLU A 39 -9.21 -1.13 3.34
CA GLU A 39 -10.47 -1.64 3.90
C GLU A 39 -11.62 -1.66 2.88
N ILE A 40 -11.63 -0.73 1.92
CA ILE A 40 -12.57 -0.73 0.80
C ILE A 40 -12.30 -1.92 -0.13
N ALA A 41 -11.04 -2.32 -0.33
CA ALA A 41 -10.69 -3.49 -1.12
C ALA A 41 -11.25 -4.77 -0.49
N HIS A 42 -11.05 -4.96 0.82
CA HIS A 42 -11.67 -6.03 1.61
C HIS A 42 -13.20 -6.03 1.48
N MET A 43 -13.83 -4.85 1.54
CA MET A 43 -15.26 -4.72 1.32
C MET A 43 -15.67 -5.16 -0.10
N PHE A 44 -14.94 -4.78 -1.14
CA PHE A 44 -15.25 -5.20 -2.51
C PHE A 44 -15.12 -6.71 -2.68
N ILE A 45 -14.06 -7.31 -2.12
CA ILE A 45 -13.83 -8.75 -2.16
C ILE A 45 -15.01 -9.49 -1.53
N ASP A 46 -15.44 -9.08 -0.34
CA ASP A 46 -16.56 -9.66 0.40
C ASP A 46 -17.91 -9.46 -0.34
N VAL A 47 -18.27 -8.22 -0.66
CA VAL A 47 -19.60 -7.89 -1.22
C VAL A 47 -19.80 -8.46 -2.63
N LYS A 48 -18.75 -8.46 -3.47
CA LYS A 48 -18.82 -9.01 -4.83
C LYS A 48 -18.40 -10.47 -4.91
N ASN A 49 -17.98 -11.11 -3.80
CA ASN A 49 -17.40 -12.45 -3.80
C ASN A 49 -16.28 -12.60 -4.85
N LEU A 50 -15.34 -11.66 -4.84
CA LEU A 50 -14.22 -11.66 -5.81
C LEU A 50 -13.25 -12.79 -5.46
N PRO A 51 -12.79 -13.59 -6.44
CA PRO A 51 -11.78 -14.59 -6.18
C PRO A 51 -10.43 -13.93 -5.92
N VAL A 52 -9.81 -14.29 -4.80
CA VAL A 52 -8.44 -13.91 -4.47
C VAL A 52 -7.55 -15.14 -4.60
N VAL A 53 -6.58 -15.08 -5.51
CA VAL A 53 -5.54 -16.11 -5.63
C VAL A 53 -4.26 -15.56 -5.01
N GLY A 54 -3.85 -16.14 -3.87
CA GLY A 54 -2.69 -15.67 -3.11
C GLY A 54 -3.10 -15.14 -1.75
N ASN A 55 -2.53 -13.99 -1.37
CA ASN A 55 -2.75 -13.35 -0.07
C ASN A 55 -3.67 -12.13 -0.25
N GLU A 56 -4.74 -12.07 0.54
CA GLU A 56 -5.78 -11.02 0.46
C GLU A 56 -5.26 -9.65 0.87
N GLU A 57 -4.48 -9.55 1.94
CA GLU A 57 -3.86 -8.31 2.41
C GLU A 57 -2.98 -7.67 1.34
N ILE A 58 -2.19 -8.48 0.63
CA ILE A 58 -1.34 -7.99 -0.47
C ILE A 58 -2.19 -7.50 -1.65
N ALA A 59 -3.32 -8.16 -1.95
CA ALA A 59 -4.24 -7.71 -3.00
C ALA A 59 -4.92 -6.38 -2.59
N SER A 60 -5.31 -6.24 -1.32
CA SER A 60 -5.90 -5.03 -0.77
C SER A 60 -4.92 -3.86 -0.73
N ASP A 61 -3.65 -4.10 -0.40
CA ASP A 61 -2.56 -3.12 -0.51
C ASP A 61 -2.36 -2.64 -1.95
N GLN A 62 -2.44 -3.55 -2.93
CA GLN A 62 -2.35 -3.19 -4.35
C GLN A 62 -3.49 -2.26 -4.75
N PHE A 63 -4.72 -2.56 -4.32
CA PHE A 63 -5.87 -1.68 -4.57
C PHE A 63 -5.64 -0.29 -3.95
N ALA A 64 -5.22 -0.25 -2.69
CA ALA A 64 -4.95 1.00 -1.98
C ALA A 64 -3.86 1.83 -2.68
N ALA A 65 -2.78 1.19 -3.13
CA ALA A 65 -1.72 1.83 -3.89
C ALA A 65 -2.24 2.42 -5.21
N LEU A 66 -3.05 1.67 -5.95
CA LEU A 66 -3.65 2.15 -7.21
C LEU A 66 -4.54 3.37 -6.99
N MET A 67 -5.28 3.43 -5.89
CA MET A 67 -6.11 4.60 -5.57
C MET A 67 -5.29 5.81 -5.13
N LEU A 68 -4.23 5.61 -4.34
CA LEU A 68 -3.31 6.69 -4.03
C LEU A 68 -2.52 7.19 -5.24
N LEU A 69 -2.28 6.36 -6.26
CA LEU A 69 -1.68 6.80 -7.51
C LEU A 69 -2.61 7.75 -8.28
N GLU A 70 -3.90 7.45 -8.35
CA GLU A 70 -4.90 8.33 -8.97
C GLU A 70 -5.07 9.65 -8.19
N ASP A 71 -4.88 9.61 -6.87
CA ASP A 71 -4.93 10.79 -5.99
C ASP A 71 -3.60 11.58 -5.94
N GLU A 72 -2.53 11.11 -6.61
CA GLU A 72 -1.18 11.69 -6.55
C GLU A 72 -0.62 11.79 -5.10
N LEU A 73 -0.83 10.73 -4.30
CA LEU A 73 -0.49 10.64 -2.88
C LEU A 73 0.39 9.44 -2.49
N LEU A 74 0.68 8.52 -3.43
CA LEU A 74 1.45 7.32 -3.11
C LEU A 74 2.90 7.64 -2.70
N ASP A 75 3.51 8.66 -3.32
CA ASP A 75 4.85 9.14 -2.97
C ASP A 75 4.93 9.58 -1.51
N GLU A 76 3.98 10.39 -1.05
CA GLU A 76 3.95 10.92 0.31
C GLU A 76 3.69 9.85 1.36
N HIS A 77 2.86 8.87 1.02
CA HIS A 77 2.68 7.69 1.85
C HIS A 77 4.00 6.91 1.96
N LEU A 78 4.66 6.63 0.84
CA LEU A 78 5.92 5.87 0.82
C LEU A 78 7.06 6.58 1.53
N GLU A 79 7.20 7.91 1.41
CA GLU A 79 8.20 8.67 2.15
C GLU A 79 8.02 8.53 3.67
N ALA A 80 6.78 8.64 4.14
CA ALA A 80 6.47 8.52 5.55
C ALA A 80 6.61 7.08 6.04
N TYR A 81 6.16 6.13 5.22
CA TYR A 81 6.21 4.71 5.52
C TYR A 81 7.66 4.21 5.59
N LYS A 82 8.55 4.67 4.70
CA LYS A 82 9.98 4.39 4.77
C LYS A 82 10.62 4.80 6.09
N LYS A 83 10.22 5.96 6.64
CA LYS A 83 10.70 6.42 7.94
C LYS A 83 10.08 5.64 9.09
N LEU A 84 8.82 5.20 8.92
CA LEU A 84 8.13 4.38 9.91
C LEU A 84 8.81 3.03 10.08
N ILE A 85 9.14 2.33 8.98
CA ILE A 85 9.75 0.98 9.03
C ILE A 85 11.11 0.93 9.75
N ASP A 86 11.80 2.08 9.89
CA ASP A 86 13.06 2.20 10.62
C ASP A 86 12.86 2.32 12.15
N VAL A 87 11.67 2.70 12.61
CA VAL A 87 11.38 2.96 14.03
C VAL A 87 10.35 2.01 14.64
N VAL A 88 9.59 1.28 13.81
CA VAL A 88 8.67 0.23 14.27
C VAL A 88 9.39 -1.11 14.32
N ASP A 89 9.00 -1.92 15.31
CA ASP A 89 9.49 -3.29 15.42
C ASP A 89 8.75 -4.18 14.41
N ASP A 90 9.48 -4.74 13.45
CA ASP A 90 8.95 -5.62 12.39
C ASP A 90 8.81 -7.07 12.90
N ASN A 91 8.36 -7.24 14.15
CA ASN A 91 8.12 -8.54 14.79
C ASN A 91 6.72 -9.08 14.45
N VAL A 92 6.32 -8.96 13.18
CA VAL A 92 5.11 -9.61 12.66
C VAL A 92 5.35 -11.12 12.68
N PRO A 93 4.50 -11.92 13.35
CA PRO A 93 4.67 -13.37 13.36
C PRO A 93 4.64 -13.95 11.95
N ALA A 94 5.49 -14.94 11.66
CA ALA A 94 5.57 -15.53 10.32
C ALA A 94 4.29 -16.25 9.84
N TRP A 95 3.31 -16.45 10.75
CA TRP A 95 2.00 -17.02 10.43
C TRP A 95 0.90 -15.96 10.27
N ASP A 96 1.23 -14.68 10.49
CA ASP A 96 0.30 -13.57 10.27
C ASP A 96 -0.06 -13.48 8.78
N GLU A 97 -1.27 -13.00 8.51
CA GLU A 97 -1.73 -12.78 7.14
C GLU A 97 -1.13 -11.53 6.51
N HIS A 98 -0.72 -10.56 7.33
CA HIS A 98 -0.10 -9.33 6.85
C HIS A 98 1.35 -9.59 6.42
N PRO A 99 1.78 -9.01 5.29
CA PRO A 99 3.20 -8.96 4.97
C PRO A 99 3.98 -8.20 6.05
N SER A 100 5.27 -8.51 6.21
CA SER A 100 6.14 -7.68 7.06
C SER A 100 6.15 -6.24 6.54
N TYR A 101 6.40 -5.26 7.40
CA TYR A 101 6.34 -3.85 7.00
C TYR A 101 7.34 -3.54 5.87
N LYS A 102 8.52 -4.16 5.90
CA LYS A 102 9.51 -4.06 4.83
C LYS A 102 9.02 -4.68 3.53
N GLN A 103 8.37 -5.84 3.59
CA GLN A 103 7.80 -6.47 2.41
C GLN A 103 6.71 -5.60 1.79
N GLN A 104 5.80 -5.05 2.60
CA GLN A 104 4.77 -4.12 2.15
C GLN A 104 5.40 -2.90 1.48
N TYR A 105 6.39 -2.27 2.11
CA TYR A 105 7.09 -1.10 1.56
C TYR A 105 7.65 -1.38 0.15
N TYR A 106 8.40 -2.47 -0.02
CA TYR A 106 8.97 -2.80 -1.33
C TYR A 106 7.93 -3.23 -2.36
N ASN A 107 6.77 -3.75 -1.94
CA ASN A 107 5.66 -4.03 -2.86
C ASN A 107 5.06 -2.71 -3.39
N LEU A 108 4.76 -1.78 -2.49
CA LEU A 108 4.20 -0.47 -2.83
C LEU A 108 5.17 0.37 -3.68
N ALA A 109 6.46 0.39 -3.31
CA ALA A 109 7.50 1.08 -4.08
C ALA A 109 7.65 0.51 -5.50
N CYS A 110 7.46 -0.80 -5.67
CA CYS A 110 7.47 -1.44 -6.99
C CYS A 110 6.27 -1.02 -7.84
N LEU A 111 5.07 -0.88 -7.25
CA LEU A 111 3.89 -0.37 -7.97
C LEU A 111 4.10 1.08 -8.41
N LEU A 112 4.62 1.93 -7.53
CA LEU A 112 4.96 3.32 -7.85
C LEU A 112 6.00 3.40 -8.98
N TYR A 113 7.09 2.63 -8.87
CA TYR A 113 8.10 2.60 -9.93
C TYR A 113 7.53 2.07 -11.26
N GLY A 114 6.65 1.07 -11.22
CA GLY A 114 5.99 0.56 -12.43
C GLY A 114 5.08 1.59 -13.11
N TYR A 115 4.53 2.54 -12.34
CA TYR A 115 3.69 3.65 -12.80
C TYR A 115 4.52 4.79 -13.41
N ASP A 116 5.51 5.32 -12.68
CA ASP A 116 6.22 6.56 -13.05
C ASP A 116 7.65 6.36 -13.59
N ASN A 117 8.25 5.18 -13.37
CA ASN A 117 9.63 4.85 -13.74
C ASN A 117 10.70 5.79 -13.14
N ASP A 118 10.50 6.28 -11.91
CA ASP A 118 11.51 7.10 -11.20
C ASP A 118 12.83 6.32 -10.97
N ASP A 119 13.91 6.81 -11.55
CA ASP A 119 15.28 6.29 -11.42
C ASP A 119 15.79 6.24 -9.97
N THR A 120 15.23 7.03 -9.06
CA THR A 120 15.60 6.98 -7.63
C THR A 120 15.11 5.68 -6.98
N LEU A 121 13.87 5.26 -7.27
CA LEU A 121 13.29 4.00 -6.79
C LEU A 121 13.95 2.79 -7.44
N ALA A 122 14.35 2.88 -8.71
CA ALA A 122 15.05 1.80 -9.39
C ALA A 122 16.32 1.34 -8.63
N LYS A 123 17.06 2.29 -8.04
CA LYS A 123 18.28 1.98 -7.27
C LYS A 123 17.98 1.21 -5.98
N GLU A 124 16.86 1.53 -5.33
CA GLU A 124 16.41 0.87 -4.11
C GLU A 124 15.80 -0.51 -4.38
N LEU A 125 15.10 -0.65 -5.50
CA LEU A 125 14.49 -1.90 -5.92
C LEU A 125 15.52 -2.88 -6.52
N HIS A 126 16.70 -2.42 -6.91
CA HIS A 126 17.75 -3.23 -7.54
C HIS A 126 17.17 -4.06 -8.71
N SER A 127 17.43 -5.37 -8.76
CA SER A 127 16.89 -6.26 -9.80
C SER A 127 15.37 -6.46 -9.73
N ARG A 128 14.69 -6.02 -8.66
CA ARG A 128 13.22 -6.06 -8.59
C ARG A 128 12.60 -5.06 -9.57
N ALA A 129 13.28 -3.95 -9.85
CA ALA A 129 12.80 -2.90 -10.75
C ALA A 129 12.37 -3.47 -12.12
N ASP A 130 13.11 -4.45 -12.65
CA ASP A 130 12.90 -5.07 -13.97
C ASP A 130 11.48 -5.62 -14.20
N ARG A 131 10.78 -6.02 -13.13
CA ARG A 131 9.43 -6.61 -13.20
C ARG A 131 8.32 -5.69 -12.69
N CYS A 132 8.66 -4.50 -12.19
CA CYS A 132 7.69 -3.62 -11.54
C CYS A 132 6.66 -3.02 -12.50
N ASN A 133 7.04 -2.71 -13.74
CA ASN A 133 6.05 -2.29 -14.75
C ASN A 133 5.02 -3.39 -15.02
N TYR A 134 5.45 -4.66 -15.04
CA TYR A 134 4.53 -5.80 -15.14
C TYR A 134 3.67 -5.96 -13.88
N GLU A 135 4.24 -5.86 -12.68
CA GLU A 135 3.49 -5.94 -11.41
C GLU A 135 2.40 -4.84 -11.33
N TYR A 136 2.74 -3.59 -11.68
CA TYR A 136 1.78 -2.48 -11.74
C TYR A 136 0.64 -2.74 -12.73
N ASN A 137 0.96 -3.09 -13.98
CA ASN A 137 -0.05 -3.34 -15.01
C ASN A 137 -0.96 -4.52 -14.63
N ASN A 138 -0.39 -5.60 -14.11
CA ASN A 138 -1.16 -6.77 -13.68
C ASN A 138 -2.09 -6.45 -12.50
N ALA A 139 -1.65 -5.65 -11.52
CA ALA A 139 -2.50 -5.21 -10.42
C ALA A 139 -3.66 -4.34 -10.94
N LYS A 140 -3.36 -3.36 -11.80
CA LYS A 140 -4.36 -2.45 -12.40
C LYS A 140 -5.39 -3.20 -13.23
N GLU A 141 -4.93 -4.04 -14.15
CA GLU A 141 -5.81 -4.82 -15.02
C GLU A 141 -6.63 -5.84 -14.21
N GLY A 142 -6.03 -6.47 -13.20
CA GLY A 142 -6.69 -7.42 -12.32
C GLY A 142 -7.88 -6.79 -11.58
N TRP A 143 -7.63 -5.69 -10.86
CA TRP A 143 -8.68 -4.98 -10.13
C TRP A 143 -9.75 -4.38 -11.06
N PHE A 144 -9.37 -3.79 -12.19
CA PHE A 144 -10.33 -3.28 -13.17
C PHE A 144 -11.23 -4.40 -13.71
N THR A 145 -10.65 -5.54 -14.05
CA THR A 145 -11.39 -6.71 -14.56
C THR A 145 -12.34 -7.27 -13.51
N LEU A 146 -11.88 -7.42 -12.27
CA LEU A 146 -12.67 -7.94 -11.16
C LEU A 146 -13.84 -7.02 -10.80
N LEU A 147 -13.67 -5.70 -10.86
CA LEU A 147 -14.75 -4.78 -10.49
C LEU A 147 -15.81 -4.62 -11.60
N ASN A 148 -15.42 -4.76 -12.87
CA ASN A 148 -16.30 -4.59 -14.03
C ASN A 148 -17.03 -5.87 -14.48
N ASN A 149 -16.50 -7.07 -14.20
CA ASN A 149 -17.10 -8.32 -14.66
C ASN A 149 -18.30 -8.81 -13.82
N TYR A 150 -18.71 -8.05 -12.81
CA TYR A 150 -19.84 -8.36 -11.93
C TYR A 150 -20.95 -7.32 -12.16
N GLU A 151 -21.65 -7.48 -13.29
CA GLU A 151 -22.98 -6.90 -13.59
C GLU A 151 -24.07 -7.97 -13.53
#